data_AF-A0A844ZKQ9-F1
#
_entry.id   AF-A0A844ZKQ9-F1
#
_cell.length_a   1.000
_cell.length_b   1.000
_cell.length_c   1.000
_cell.angle_alpha   90.00
_cell.angle_beta   90.00
_cell.angle_gamma   90.00
#
_symmetry.space_group_name_H-M   'P 1'
#
loop_
_entity.id
_entity.type
_entity.pdbx_description
1 polymer ?
#
loop_
_entity_poly.entity_id
_entity_poly.type
_entity_poly.pdbx_seq_one_letter_code
_entity_poly.pdbx_strand_id
1 'polypeptide(L)' 'MARIENKDQKCQQIERMIAAGKGVTEACREFGISEKTLYRWRKAATN' A
#
# COMPACT_ATOMS: atom_id res chain seq x y z
N MET A 1 0.63 7.43 16.32
CA MET A 1 0.56 6.80 14.98
C MET A 1 1.48 7.59 14.07
N ALA A 2 2.54 6.99 13.52
CA ALA A 2 3.44 7.68 12.60
C ALA A 2 2.63 8.12 11.36
N ARG A 3 2.62 9.43 11.09
CA ARG A 3 2.06 9.98 9.86
C ARG A 3 2.95 9.47 8.74
N ILE A 4 2.50 8.49 7.98
CA ILE A 4 3.22 8.08 6.78
C ILE A 4 3.07 9.24 5.80
N GLU A 5 4.09 10.09 5.73
CA GLU A 5 4.21 11.07 4.66
C GLU A 5 4.24 10.31 3.33
N ASN A 6 3.43 10.79 2.38
CA ASN A 6 3.26 10.21 1.04
C ASN A 6 2.59 8.81 1.00
N LYS A 7 1.53 8.59 1.80
CA LYS A 7 0.71 7.36 1.72
C LYS A 7 0.23 7.06 0.29
N ASP A 8 -0.14 8.09 -0.47
CA ASP A 8 -0.69 7.95 -1.83
C ASP A 8 0.38 7.44 -2.82
N GLN A 9 1.60 7.96 -2.73
CA GLN A 9 2.73 7.46 -3.54
C GLN A 9 3.07 6.02 -3.19
N LYS A 10 3.12 5.67 -1.90
CA LYS A 10 3.35 4.28 -1.48
C LYS A 10 2.24 3.35 -1.95
N CYS A 11 0.98 3.79 -1.88
CA CYS A 11 -0.16 3.03 -2.37
C CYS A 11 -0.05 2.75 -3.87
N GLN A 12 0.24 3.77 -4.68
CA GLN A 12 0.47 3.60 -6.12
C GLN A 12 1.66 2.66 -6.42
N GLN A 13 2.76 2.78 -5.67
CA GLN A 13 3.94 1.93 -5.88
C GLN A 13 3.60 0.45 -5.58
N ILE A 14 2.89 0.20 -4.49
CA ILE A 14 2.42 -1.13 -4.11
C ILE A 14 1.46 -1.69 -5.16
N GLU A 15 0.53 -0.87 -5.65
CA GLU A 15 -0.39 -1.30 -6.71
C GLU A 15 0.31 -1.61 -8.02
N ARG A 16 1.33 -0.85 -8.41
CA ARG A 16 2.16 -1.16 -9.58
C ARG A 16 2.90 -2.48 -9.42
N MET A 17 3.44 -2.75 -8.24
CA MET A 17 4.10 -4.04 -7.97
C MET A 17 3.11 -5.20 -8.01
N ILE A 18 1.91 -5.02 -7.43
CA ILE A 18 0.84 -6.03 -7.49
C ILE A 18 0.41 -6.27 -8.94
N ALA A 19 0.24 -5.22 -9.73
CA ALA A 19 -0.09 -5.31 -11.16
C ALA A 19 1.04 -5.99 -11.97
N ALA A 20 2.28 -5.85 -11.55
CA ALA A 20 3.44 -6.55 -12.12
C ALA A 20 3.55 -8.02 -11.67
N GLY A 21 2.61 -8.53 -10.86
CA GLY A 21 2.57 -9.91 -10.39
C GLY A 21 3.25 -10.17 -9.04
N LYS A 22 3.74 -9.12 -8.36
CA LYS A 22 4.34 -9.23 -7.02
C LYS A 22 3.25 -9.42 -5.96
N GLY A 23 3.48 -10.28 -4.97
CA GLY A 23 2.50 -10.54 -3.92
C GLY A 23 2.21 -9.29 -3.06
N VAL A 24 0.95 -9.08 -2.69
CA VAL A 24 0.52 -7.98 -1.81
C VAL A 24 1.30 -7.99 -0.49
N THR A 25 1.56 -9.17 0.07
CA THR A 25 2.29 -9.35 1.33
C THR A 25 3.77 -8.98 1.21
N GLU A 26 4.42 -9.29 0.09
CA GLU A 26 5.82 -8.91 -0.16
C GLU A 26 5.94 -7.40 -0.33
N ALA A 27 5.05 -6.80 -1.13
CA ALA A 27 4.97 -5.36 -1.29
C ALA A 27 4.69 -4.65 0.04
N CYS A 28 3.79 -5.17 0.88
CA CYS A 28 3.53 -4.61 2.21
C CYS A 28 4.77 -4.65 3.13
N ARG A 29 5.51 -5.77 3.13
CA ARG A 29 6.75 -5.94 3.91
C ARG A 29 7.85 -4.97 3.47
N GLU A 30 8.03 -4.80 2.16
CA GLU A 30 9.05 -3.92 1.59
C GLU A 30 8.84 -2.45 2.00
N PHE A 31 7.59 -2.04 2.17
CA PHE A 31 7.22 -0.68 2.58
C PHE A 31 7.00 -0.53 4.09
N GLY A 32 7.13 -1.62 4.86
CA GLY A 32 6.90 -1.63 6.31
C GLY A 32 5.45 -1.34 6.71
N ILE A 33 4.49 -1.59 5.82
CA ILE A 33 3.07 -1.40 6.11
C ILE A 33 2.37 -2.74 6.23
N SER A 34 1.33 -2.81 7.06
CA SER A 34 0.48 -4.00 7.14
C SER A 34 -0.52 -4.02 5.98
N GLU A 35 -0.95 -5.20 5.54
CA GLU A 35 -2.03 -5.38 4.56
C GLU A 35 -3.31 -4.64 4.98
N LYS A 36 -3.59 -4.61 6.29
CA LYS A 36 -4.72 -3.85 6.85
C LYS A 36 -4.63 -2.34 6.58
N THR A 37 -3.42 -1.78 6.57
CA THR A 37 -3.17 -0.37 6.24
C THR A 37 -3.40 -0.14 4.75
N LEU A 38 -2.88 -1.01 3.90
CA LEU A 38 -3.11 -0.97 2.45
C LEU A 38 -4.60 -1.04 2.10
N TYR A 39 -5.34 -1.96 2.73
CA TYR A 39 -6.78 -2.12 2.51
C TYR A 39 -7.57 -0.86 2.93
N ARG A 40 -7.20 -0.24 4.06
CA ARG A 40 -7.79 1.03 4.51
C ARG A 40 -7.52 2.16 3.53
N TRP A 41 -6.32 2.24 2.96
CA TRP A 41 -5.96 3.26 1.97
C TRP A 41 -6.73 3.07 0.66
N ARG A 42 -6.82 1.83 0.16
CA ARG A 42 -7.67 1.51 -1.01
C ARG A 42 -9.12 1.91 -0.80
N LYS A 43 -9.70 1.56 0.36
CA LYS A 43 -11.08 1.95 0.69
C LYS A 43 -11.26 3.46 0.75
N ALA A 44 -10.27 4.19 1.23
CA ALA A 44 -10.32 5.66 1.30
C ALA A 44 -10.10 6.34 -0.06
N ALA A 45 -9.48 5.66 -1.04
CA ALA A 45 -9.29 6.18 -2.39
C ALA A 45 -10.54 6.05 -3.28
N THR A 46 -11.53 5.24 -2.88
CA THR A 46 -12.76 4.97 -3.66
C THR A 46 -13.97 5.77 -3.16
N ASN A 47 -13.80 6.84 -2.38
CA ASN A 47 -14.90 7.69 -1.88
C ASN A 47 -14.50 9.16 -1.88
#